data_AF-A0A1J3GPW0-F1
#
_entry.id   AF-A0A1J3GPW0-F1
#
_cell.length_a   1.000
_cell.length_b   1.000
_cell.length_c   1.000
_cell.angle_alpha   90.00
_cell.angle_beta   90.00
_cell.angle_gamma   90.00
#
_symmetry.space_group_name_H-M   'P 1'
#
loop_
_entity.id
_entity.type
_entity.pdbx_description
1 polymer ?
#
loop_
_entity_poly.entity_id
_entity_poly.type
_entity_poly.pdbx_seq_one_letter_code
_entity_poly.pdbx_strand_id
1 'polypeptide(L)'
;FGEDHKSVRRQLAPNFTPRALSTYTALQQLVILRHIRRWEESFSGESRPVSLRELVRELNLETSQTVFVGPYLDKEARNRFRMDYNLFNLGSM
;
A
#
# COMPACT_ATOMS: atom_id res chain seq x y z
N PHE A 1 -9.65 -9.26 -22.08
CA PHE A 1 -8.99 -10.14 -21.10
C PHE A 1 -8.62 -11.46 -21.78
N GLY A 2 -7.34 -11.66 -22.12
CA GLY A 2 -6.83 -12.81 -22.90
C GLY A 2 -5.96 -13.79 -22.09
N GLU A 3 -5.30 -14.73 -22.77
CA GLU A 3 -4.42 -15.75 -22.15
C GLU A 3 -3.24 -15.13 -21.38
N ASP A 4 -2.70 -13.99 -21.83
CA ASP A 4 -1.60 -13.30 -21.15
C ASP A 4 -1.99 -12.85 -19.73
N HIS A 5 -3.20 -12.30 -19.57
CA HIS A 5 -3.71 -11.93 -18.24
C HIS A 5 -3.89 -13.14 -17.33
N LYS A 6 -4.33 -14.28 -17.88
CA LYS A 6 -4.45 -15.53 -17.11
C LYS A 6 -3.08 -16.05 -16.70
N SER A 7 -2.09 -15.95 -17.58
CA SER A 7 -0.71 -16.34 -17.30
C SER A 7 -0.12 -15.51 -16.14
N VAL A 8 -0.24 -14.18 -16.20
CA VAL A 8 0.22 -13.29 -15.11
C VAL A 8 -0.48 -13.62 -13.79
N ARG A 9 -1.81 -13.78 -13.80
CA ARG A 9 -2.56 -14.14 -12.58
C ARG A 9 -2.11 -15.48 -12.00
N ARG A 10 -1.82 -16.47 -12.85
CA ARG A 10 -1.31 -17.79 -12.44
C ARG A 10 0.06 -17.67 -11.77
N GLN A 11 0.95 -16.83 -12.30
CA GLN A 11 2.27 -16.57 -11.73
C GLN A 11 2.19 -15.85 -10.38
N LEU A 12 1.20 -14.97 -10.19
CA LEU A 12 1.01 -14.23 -8.94
C LEU A 12 0.25 -15.02 -7.86
N ALA A 13 -0.57 -16.01 -8.25
CA ALA A 13 -1.42 -16.77 -7.33
C ALA A 13 -0.70 -17.35 -6.09
N PRO A 14 0.55 -17.86 -6.17
CA PRO A 14 1.28 -18.36 -5.00
C PRO A 14 1.49 -17.30 -3.89
N ASN A 15 1.49 -16.02 -4.23
CA ASN A 15 1.61 -14.92 -3.25
C ASN A 15 0.32 -14.72 -2.43
N PHE A 16 -0.79 -15.39 -2.79
CA PHE A 16 -2.09 -15.23 -2.13
C PHE A 16 -2.55 -16.49 -1.40
N THR A 17 -1.61 -17.33 -0.96
CA THR A 17 -1.91 -18.50 -0.10
C THR A 17 -2.18 -18.07 1.35
N PRO A 18 -2.92 -18.86 2.15
CA PRO A 18 -3.15 -18.54 3.57
C PRO A 18 -1.85 -18.30 4.35
N ARG A 19 -0.78 -19.04 4.03
CA ARG A 19 0.54 -18.88 4.65
C ARG A 19 1.19 -17.54 4.29
N ALA A 20 1.15 -17.16 3.01
CA ALA A 20 1.66 -15.87 2.56
C ALA A 20 0.87 -14.72 3.20
N LEU A 21 -0.47 -14.78 3.13
CA LEU A 21 -1.37 -13.78 3.71
C LEU A 21 -1.17 -13.63 5.23
N SER A 22 -0.97 -14.72 5.97
CA SER A 22 -0.69 -14.67 7.41
C SER A 22 0.58 -13.88 7.73
N THR A 23 1.63 -14.04 6.92
CA THR A 23 2.86 -13.26 7.07
C THR A 23 2.61 -11.78 6.76
N TYR A 24 1.81 -11.51 5.73
CA TYR A 24 1.48 -10.15 5.31
C TYR A 24 0.66 -9.41 6.36
N THR A 25 -0.30 -10.07 7.01
CA THR A 25 -1.15 -9.45 8.04
C THR A 25 -0.33 -8.86 9.18
N ALA A 26 0.72 -9.56 9.64
CA ALA A 26 1.59 -9.04 10.69
C ALA A 26 2.31 -7.75 10.26
N LEU A 27 2.85 -7.72 9.03
CA LEU A 27 3.50 -6.53 8.47
C LEU A 27 2.51 -5.38 8.24
N GLN A 28 1.33 -5.69 7.71
CA GLN A 28 0.26 -4.71 7.49
C GLN A 28 -0.16 -4.06 8.81
N GLN A 29 -0.38 -4.84 9.86
CA GLN A 29 -0.77 -4.33 11.17
C GLN A 29 0.26 -3.33 11.71
N LEU A 30 1.56 -3.62 11.60
CA LEU A 30 2.62 -2.71 12.05
C LEU A 30 2.58 -1.37 11.30
N VAL A 31 2.42 -1.41 9.97
CA VAL A 31 2.33 -0.20 9.14
C VAL A 31 1.06 0.58 9.48
N ILE A 32 -0.09 -0.09 9.57
CA ILE A 32 -1.39 0.52 9.88
C ILE A 32 -1.34 1.24 11.24
N LEU A 33 -0.86 0.58 12.29
CA LEU A 33 -0.77 1.18 13.62
C LEU A 33 0.16 2.41 13.64
N ARG A 34 1.26 2.38 12.88
CA ARG A 34 2.15 3.54 12.76
C ARG A 34 1.49 4.72 12.06
N HIS A 35 0.68 4.48 11.01
CA HIS A 35 -0.11 5.52 10.36
C HIS A 35 -1.16 6.10 11.30
N ILE A 36 -1.94 5.25 11.97
CA ILE A 36 -2.98 5.70 12.91
C ILE A 36 -2.40 6.56 14.03
N ARG A 37 -1.28 6.15 14.64
CA ARG A 37 -0.57 6.96 15.67
C ARG A 37 -0.15 8.32 15.12
N ARG A 38 0.45 8.36 13.92
CA ARG A 38 0.84 9.64 13.28
C ARG A 38 -0.37 10.52 12.98
N TRP A 39 -1.50 9.95 12.59
CA TRP A 39 -2.71 10.72 12.34
C TRP A 39 -3.26 11.28 13.65
N GLU A 40 -3.32 10.48 14.70
CA GLU A 40 -3.70 10.95 16.04
C GLU A 40 -2.83 12.12 16.48
N GLU A 41 -1.50 11.98 16.40
CA GLU A 41 -0.54 13.04 16.75
C GLU A 41 -0.69 14.30 15.89
N SER A 42 -0.99 14.15 14.59
CA SER A 42 -1.10 15.27 13.66
C SER A 42 -2.40 16.05 13.78
N PHE A 43 -3.48 15.40 14.24
CA PHE A 43 -4.81 15.98 14.28
C PHE A 43 -5.36 16.11 15.71
N SER A 44 -4.58 15.75 16.75
CA SER A 44 -4.98 15.91 18.14
C SER A 44 -5.28 17.38 18.45
N GLY A 45 -6.49 17.67 18.92
CA GLY A 45 -6.93 19.04 19.24
C GLY A 45 -7.50 19.83 18.06
N GLU A 46 -7.51 19.29 16.84
CA GLU A 46 -8.25 19.88 15.73
C GLU A 46 -9.75 19.58 15.85
N SER A 47 -10.59 20.60 15.86
CA SER A 47 -12.07 20.43 15.85
C SER A 47 -12.63 20.23 14.44
N ARG A 48 -11.80 20.25 13.40
CA ARG A 48 -12.24 20.16 12.00
C ARG A 48 -12.23 18.71 11.51
N PRO A 49 -13.17 18.33 10.62
CA PRO A 49 -13.11 17.05 9.93
C PRO A 49 -11.81 16.91 9.12
N VAL A 50 -11.23 15.72 9.14
CA VAL A 50 -10.03 15.38 8.37
C VAL A 50 -10.41 14.54 7.16
N SER A 51 -9.88 14.87 6.00
CA SER A 51 -10.07 14.07 4.78
C SER A 51 -9.27 12.76 4.87
N LEU A 52 -9.99 11.63 5.00
CA LEU A 52 -9.37 10.31 5.11
C LEU A 52 -8.83 9.79 3.78
N ARG A 53 -9.26 10.31 2.63
CA ARG A 53 -8.90 9.77 1.32
C ARG A 53 -7.39 9.71 1.12
N GLU A 54 -6.70 10.82 1.35
CA GLU A 54 -5.24 10.88 1.17
C GLU A 54 -4.49 10.09 2.23
N LEU A 55 -4.97 10.11 3.48
CA LEU A 55 -4.40 9.34 4.57
C LEU A 55 -4.44 7.83 4.28
N VAL A 56 -5.62 7.33 3.90
CA VAL A 56 -5.82 5.93 3.55
C VAL A 56 -5.06 5.56 2.28
N ARG A 57 -4.95 6.47 1.30
CA ARG A 57 -4.15 6.24 0.09
C ARG A 57 -2.67 5.98 0.44
N GLU A 58 -2.08 6.81 1.28
CA GLU A 58 -0.68 6.65 1.72
C GLU A 58 -0.48 5.37 2.56
N LEU A 59 -1.42 5.05 3.44
CA LEU A 59 -1.42 3.79 4.19
C LEU A 59 -1.48 2.58 3.24
N ASN A 60 -2.37 2.60 2.26
CA ASN A 60 -2.53 1.50 1.30
C ASN A 60 -1.26 1.32 0.43
N LEU A 61 -0.66 2.43 0.02
CA LEU A 61 0.58 2.43 -0.74
C LEU A 61 1.73 1.80 0.08
N GLU A 62 1.94 2.26 1.32
CA GLU A 62 3.05 1.75 2.14
C GLU A 62 2.84 0.28 2.53
N THR A 63 1.61 -0.13 2.87
CA THR A 63 1.31 -1.53 3.16
C THR A 63 1.58 -2.43 1.96
N SER A 64 1.16 -2.04 0.76
CA SER A 64 1.38 -2.79 -0.48
C SER A 64 2.88 -2.92 -0.81
N GLN A 65 3.62 -1.82 -0.77
CA GLN A 65 5.08 -1.83 -1.01
C GLN A 65 5.81 -2.72 0.00
N THR A 66 5.41 -2.67 1.27
CA THR A 66 6.05 -3.42 2.36
C THR A 66 5.77 -4.92 2.28
N VAL A 67 4.53 -5.30 1.92
CA VAL A 67 4.11 -6.70 1.86
C VAL A 67 4.65 -7.43 0.64
N PHE A 68 4.54 -6.83 -0.55
CA PHE A 68 4.84 -7.54 -1.80
C PHE A 68 6.31 -7.48 -2.20
N VAL A 69 7.03 -6.41 -1.82
CA VAL A 69 8.44 -6.20 -2.20
C VAL A 69 9.32 -6.03 -0.97
N GLY A 70 8.84 -5.33 0.06
CA GLY A 70 9.53 -5.23 1.34
C GLY A 70 10.88 -4.51 1.25
N PRO A 71 11.97 -5.10 1.79
CA PRO A 71 13.28 -4.46 1.83
C PRO A 71 13.98 -4.39 0.48
N TYR A 72 13.50 -5.12 -0.54
CA TYR A 72 14.05 -5.06 -1.90
C TYR A 72 13.61 -3.80 -2.67
N LEU A 73 12.68 -3.01 -2.12
CA LEU A 73 12.28 -1.73 -2.67
C LEU A 73 13.04 -0.61 -1.94
N ASP A 74 14.09 -0.11 -2.59
CA ASP A 74 14.87 1.04 -2.10
C ASP A 74 14.01 2.32 -2.03
N LYS A 75 14.57 3.36 -1.40
CA LYS A 75 13.85 4.60 -1.13
C LYS A 75 13.45 5.30 -2.43
N GLU A 76 14.34 5.30 -3.40
CA GLU A 76 14.15 5.90 -4.72
C GLU A 76 13.00 5.20 -5.47
N ALA A 77 12.97 3.88 -5.46
CA ALA A 77 11.92 3.08 -6.06
C ALA A 77 10.57 3.25 -5.33
N ARG A 78 10.56 3.34 -4.00
CA ARG A 78 9.35 3.67 -3.22
C ARG A 78 8.75 5.01 -3.64
N ASN A 79 9.60 6.02 -3.84
CA ASN A 79 9.18 7.35 -4.26
C ASN A 79 8.67 7.36 -5.71
N ARG A 80 9.34 6.66 -6.62
CA ARG A 80 8.86 6.50 -8.01
C ARG A 80 7.48 5.85 -8.02
N PHE A 81 7.31 4.73 -7.30
CA PHE A 81 6.03 4.04 -7.23
C PHE A 81 4.92 4.94 -6.66
N ARG A 82 5.22 5.77 -5.65
CA ARG A 82 4.27 6.76 -5.11
C ARG A 82 3.80 7.76 -6.17
N MET A 83 4.73 8.27 -6.98
CA MET A 83 4.43 9.20 -8.06
C MET A 83 3.59 8.53 -9.15
N ASP A 84 4.00 7.35 -9.61
CA ASP A 84 3.33 6.60 -10.66
C ASP A 84 1.91 6.20 -10.25
N TYR A 85 1.73 5.77 -9.00
CA TYR A 85 0.41 5.46 -8.44
C TYR A 85 -0.51 6.68 -8.39
N ASN A 86 0.04 7.89 -8.22
CA ASN A 86 -0.76 9.12 -8.29
C ASN A 86 -1.19 9.44 -9.70
N LEU A 87 -0.26 9.37 -10.65
CA LEU A 87 -0.54 9.62 -12.06
C LEU A 87 -1.62 8.66 -12.58
N PHE A 88 -1.53 7.38 -12.20
CA PHE A 88 -2.53 6.37 -12.53
C PHE A 88 -3.91 6.71 -11.95
N ASN A 89 -4.02 7.08 -10.66
CA ASN A 89 -5.29 7.44 -10.03
C ASN A 89 -5.91 8.74 -10.57
N LEU A 90 -5.10 9.59 -11.20
CA LEU A 90 -5.56 10.79 -11.91
C LEU A 90 -5.94 10.53 -13.38
N GLY A 91 -5.77 9.29 -13.87
CA GLY A 91 -6.03 8.93 -15.27
C GLY A 91 -5.08 9.62 -16.26
N SER A 92 -3.90 10.04 -15.78
CA SER A 92 -2.90 10.76 -16.58
C SER A 92 -1.83 9.83 -17.16
N MET A 93 -2.09 8.53 -17.18
CA MET A 93 -1.20 7.47 -17.64
C MET A 93 -2.00 6.42 -18.42
#